data_AF-A0A523H537-F1
#
_entry.id   AF-A0A523H537-F1
#
_cell.length_a   1.000
_cell.length_b   1.000
_cell.length_c   1.000
_cell.angle_alpha   90.00
_cell.angle_beta   90.00
_cell.angle_gamma   90.00
#
_symmetry.space_group_name_H-M   'P 1'
#
loop_
_entity.id
_entity.type
_entity.pdbx_description
1 polymer ?
#
loop_
_entity_poly.entity_id
_entity_poly.type
_entity_poly.pdbx_seq_one_letter_code
_entity_poly.pdbx_strand_id
1 'polypeptide(L)'
;MMLNIIWTILPTIWLAVMPADTTSTRSEITLQRLRGKIVLDGLSNETAWQEIEPLPLTMFTPSFRSEPTERTEIRVAYDDKYIYVAGRLYTSEPSGIQANSLTRDSD
;
A
#
# COMPACT_ATOMS: atom_id res chain seq x y z
N MET A 1 -0.76 -66.48 -15.87
CA MET A 1 -0.27 -65.47 -14.92
C MET A 1 0.12 -64.25 -15.73
N MET A 2 -0.59 -63.16 -15.48
CA MET A 2 -0.69 -61.80 -16.06
C MET A 2 0.00 -61.40 -17.39
N LEU A 3 -0.82 -60.67 -18.15
CA LEU A 3 -0.72 -60.08 -19.48
C LEU A 3 0.07 -58.76 -19.46
N ASN A 4 1.07 -58.56 -20.33
CA ASN A 4 1.76 -57.27 -20.49
C ASN A 4 1.15 -56.49 -21.67
N ILE A 5 0.29 -55.54 -21.35
CA ILE A 5 -0.33 -54.60 -22.30
C ILE A 5 0.52 -53.31 -22.39
N ILE A 6 1.06 -53.05 -23.60
CA ILE A 6 1.03 -51.80 -24.41
C ILE A 6 0.90 -50.46 -23.62
N TRP A 7 1.76 -49.45 -23.75
CA TRP A 7 1.76 -48.47 -24.86
C TRP A 7 2.92 -47.48 -24.77
N THR A 8 3.48 -47.17 -25.94
CA THR A 8 4.27 -45.99 -26.27
C THR A 8 3.61 -44.70 -25.77
N ILE A 9 4.34 -43.87 -25.03
CA ILE A 9 3.96 -42.47 -24.80
C ILE A 9 5.19 -41.61 -25.06
N LEU A 10 5.22 -41.01 -26.26
CA LEU A 10 6.03 -39.85 -26.56
C LEU A 10 5.71 -38.74 -25.56
N PRO A 11 6.68 -38.04 -24.96
CA PRO A 11 6.38 -36.80 -24.27
C PRO A 11 6.14 -35.74 -25.34
N THR A 12 4.87 -35.53 -25.70
CA THR A 12 4.45 -34.30 -26.35
C THR A 12 4.71 -33.19 -25.35
N ILE A 13 5.86 -32.54 -25.47
CA ILE A 13 6.17 -31.31 -24.74
C ILE A 13 5.15 -30.27 -25.23
N TRP A 14 4.09 -30.11 -24.45
CA TRP A 14 3.19 -28.98 -24.55
C TRP A 14 3.99 -27.78 -24.04
N LEU A 15 4.59 -27.03 -24.97
CA LEU A 15 5.19 -25.74 -24.65
C LEU A 15 4.03 -24.81 -24.31
N ALA A 16 3.68 -24.73 -23.02
CA ALA A 16 2.81 -23.71 -22.51
C ALA A 16 3.51 -22.37 -22.74
N VAL A 17 3.10 -21.64 -23.78
CA VAL A 17 3.41 -20.22 -23.90
C VAL A 17 2.75 -19.57 -22.69
N MET A 18 3.54 -19.22 -21.68
CA MET A 18 3.08 -18.39 -20.58
C MET A 18 2.75 -17.03 -21.19
N PRO A 19 1.50 -16.54 -21.15
CA PRO A 19 1.25 -15.14 -21.41
C PRO A 19 2.00 -14.36 -20.34
N ALA A 20 3.06 -13.66 -20.74
CA ALA A 20 3.62 -12.64 -19.90
C ALA A 20 2.57 -11.53 -19.85
N ASP A 21 1.88 -11.38 -18.71
CA ASP A 21 1.11 -10.17 -18.45
C ASP A 21 2.10 -9.00 -18.35
N THR A 22 2.41 -8.39 -19.49
CA THR A 22 3.26 -7.19 -19.62
C THR A 22 2.48 -5.92 -19.32
N THR A 23 1.41 -5.99 -18.54
CA THR A 23 0.67 -4.79 -18.12
C THR A 23 1.27 -4.32 -16.81
N SER A 24 2.35 -3.55 -16.90
CA SER A 24 2.70 -2.63 -15.82
C SER A 24 1.63 -1.52 -15.81
N THR A 25 0.47 -1.83 -15.25
CA THR A 25 -0.56 -0.82 -14.99
C THR A 25 0.05 0.11 -13.96
N ARG A 26 0.48 1.30 -14.37
CA ARG A 26 0.68 2.41 -13.45
C ARG A 26 -0.66 2.60 -12.76
N SER A 27 -0.76 2.18 -11.51
CA SER A 27 -1.99 2.29 -10.73
C SER A 27 -2.31 3.77 -10.57
N GLU A 28 -3.32 4.23 -11.29
CA GLU A 28 -3.82 5.59 -11.13
C GLU A 28 -4.62 5.66 -9.83
N ILE A 29 -4.28 6.61 -8.97
CA ILE A 29 -5.00 6.85 -7.71
C ILE A 29 -5.90 8.05 -7.95
N THR A 30 -7.21 7.81 -7.96
CA THR A 30 -8.20 8.89 -8.00
C THR A 30 -8.37 9.50 -6.62
N LEU A 31 -8.04 10.77 -6.49
CA LEU A 31 -8.24 11.51 -5.24
C LEU A 31 -9.70 11.94 -5.11
N GLN A 32 -10.19 11.95 -3.88
CA GLN A 32 -11.54 12.44 -3.58
C GLN A 32 -11.51 13.93 -3.27
N ARG A 33 -12.50 14.66 -3.77
CA ARG A 33 -12.67 16.08 -3.41
C ARG A 33 -13.18 16.18 -1.98
N LEU A 34 -12.53 17.03 -1.18
CA LEU A 34 -12.92 17.27 0.20
C LEU A 34 -14.31 17.93 0.26
N ARG A 35 -15.20 17.38 1.09
CA ARG A 35 -16.54 17.90 1.36
C ARG A 35 -16.63 18.28 2.82
N GLY A 36 -16.86 19.57 3.08
CA GLY A 36 -16.86 20.12 4.43
C GLY A 36 -15.59 20.88 4.79
N LYS A 37 -15.49 21.30 6.04
CA LYS A 37 -14.35 22.05 6.57
C LYS A 37 -13.47 21.12 7.39
N ILE A 38 -12.16 21.36 7.32
CA ILE A 38 -11.16 20.73 8.18
C ILE A 38 -10.36 21.82 8.89
N VAL A 39 -9.84 21.49 10.06
CA VAL A 39 -8.91 22.35 10.80
C VAL A 39 -7.52 21.74 10.70
N LEU A 40 -6.51 22.54 10.36
CA LEU A 40 -5.13 22.06 10.27
C LEU A 40 -4.45 22.16 11.64
N ASP A 41 -4.94 21.37 12.61
CA ASP A 41 -4.40 21.26 13.97
C ASP A 41 -3.53 20.01 14.19
N GLY A 42 -3.40 19.16 13.16
CA GLY A 42 -2.66 17.90 13.19
C GLY A 42 -3.54 16.69 13.53
N LEU A 43 -4.79 16.90 13.93
CA LEU A 43 -5.80 15.85 14.04
C LEU A 43 -6.53 15.71 12.70
N SER A 44 -7.11 14.54 12.47
CA SER A 44 -7.87 14.23 11.25
C SER A 44 -9.20 13.58 11.58
N ASN A 45 -9.83 13.98 12.68
CA ASN A 45 -11.00 13.33 13.27
C ASN A 45 -12.35 13.86 12.74
N GLU A 46 -12.33 14.91 11.91
CA GLU A 46 -13.52 15.51 11.32
C GLU A 46 -14.24 14.57 10.36
N THR A 47 -15.56 14.74 10.25
CA THR A 47 -16.40 13.95 9.34
C THR A 47 -15.93 14.02 7.89
N ALA A 48 -15.43 15.18 7.46
CA ALA A 48 -14.87 15.37 6.13
C ALA A 48 -13.71 14.39 5.83
N TRP A 49 -12.89 14.05 6.83
CA TRP A 49 -11.84 13.06 6.67
C TRP A 49 -12.37 11.64 6.67
N GLN A 50 -13.43 11.36 7.45
CA GLN A 50 -14.03 10.01 7.55
C GLN A 50 -14.54 9.50 6.20
N GLU A 51 -15.02 10.41 5.33
CA GLU A 51 -15.48 10.11 3.97
C GLU A 51 -14.33 9.80 2.98
N ILE A 52 -13.08 10.14 3.32
CA ILE A 52 -11.92 9.91 2.44
C ILE A 52 -11.32 8.54 2.73
N GLU A 53 -11.38 7.63 1.77
CA GLU A 53 -10.78 6.30 1.89
C GLU A 53 -9.25 6.38 2.03
N PRO A 54 -8.64 5.63 2.97
CA PRO A 54 -7.19 5.51 3.06
C PRO A 54 -6.59 4.90 1.79
N LEU A 55 -5.40 5.36 1.42
CA LEU A 55 -4.65 4.78 0.31
C LEU A 55 -4.22 3.34 0.64
N PRO A 56 -4.21 2.43 -0.36
CA PRO A 56 -3.68 1.10 -0.18
C PRO A 56 -2.15 1.18 0.00
N LEU A 57 -1.67 0.80 1.18
CA LEU A 57 -0.25 0.79 1.49
C LEU A 57 0.32 -0.62 1.36
N THR A 58 1.58 -0.69 0.95
CA THR A 58 2.33 -1.94 0.92
C THR A 58 3.65 -1.76 1.65
N MET A 59 4.16 -2.85 2.19
CA MET A 59 5.42 -2.85 2.91
C MET A 59 6.59 -2.83 1.93
N PHE A 60 7.58 -1.97 2.16
CA PHE A 60 8.83 -1.99 1.42
C PHE A 60 9.83 -2.97 2.06
N THR A 61 9.93 -2.91 3.39
CA THR A 61 10.78 -3.76 4.24
C THR A 61 10.01 -4.15 5.49
N PRO A 62 10.22 -5.37 6.06
CA PRO A 62 11.21 -6.37 5.67
C PRO A 62 10.84 -7.21 4.44
N SER A 63 9.56 -7.26 4.07
CA SER A 63 9.09 -8.00 2.89
C SER A 63 8.48 -7.03 1.88
N PHE A 64 8.96 -7.09 0.64
CA PHE A 64 8.53 -6.17 -0.41
C PHE A 64 7.12 -6.54 -0.90
N ARG A 65 6.26 -5.52 -0.97
CA ARG A 65 4.84 -5.60 -1.38
C ARG A 65 3.93 -6.43 -0.49
N SER A 66 4.35 -6.83 0.71
CA SER A 66 3.45 -7.48 1.65
C SER A 66 2.52 -6.49 2.34
N GLU A 67 1.56 -7.00 3.11
CA GLU A 67 0.76 -6.16 4.01
C GLU A 67 1.67 -5.47 5.06
N PRO A 68 1.37 -4.20 5.43
CA PRO A 68 2.09 -3.51 6.49
C PRO A 68 1.94 -4.22 7.84
N THR A 69 3.05 -4.38 8.58
CA THR A 69 3.03 -4.95 9.93
C THR A 69 2.44 -4.01 10.97
N GLU A 70 2.53 -2.71 10.74
CA GLU A 70 1.98 -1.66 11.59
C GLU A 70 0.92 -0.88 10.80
N ARG A 71 -0.23 -0.63 11.44
CA ARG A 71 -1.35 0.06 10.78
C ARG A 71 -0.92 1.49 10.46
N THR A 72 -1.02 1.84 9.19
CA THR A 72 -0.82 3.22 8.73
C THR A 72 -1.99 3.62 7.85
N GLU A 73 -2.58 4.77 8.14
CA GLU A 73 -3.63 5.37 7.30
C GLU A 73 -3.10 6.65 6.69
N ILE A 74 -2.99 6.67 5.36
CA ILE A 74 -2.73 7.90 4.61
C ILE A 74 -4.01 8.25 3.84
N ARG A 75 -4.59 9.41 4.13
CA ARG A 75 -5.75 9.94 3.40
C ARG A 75 -5.31 11.15 2.60
N VAL A 76 -5.76 11.24 1.36
CA VAL A 76 -5.43 12.35 0.46
C VAL A 76 -6.71 12.88 -0.17
N ALA A 77 -6.93 14.19 -0.07
CA ALA A 77 -8.08 14.87 -0.64
C ALA A 77 -7.66 16.21 -1.23
N TYR A 78 -8.56 16.87 -1.97
CA TYR A 78 -8.27 18.18 -2.57
C TYR A 78 -9.50 19.08 -2.62
N ASP A 79 -9.27 20.37 -2.76
CA ASP A 79 -10.28 21.36 -3.17
C ASP A 79 -9.74 22.22 -4.33
N ASP A 80 -10.36 23.36 -4.62
CA ASP A 80 -9.93 24.24 -5.73
C ASP A 80 -8.57 24.93 -5.49
N LYS A 81 -8.03 24.86 -4.27
CA LYS A 81 -6.85 25.61 -3.84
C LYS A 81 -5.71 24.72 -3.37
N TYR A 82 -6.02 23.61 -2.69
CA TYR A 82 -5.01 22.82 -1.99
C TYR A 82 -5.22 21.30 -2.14
N ILE A 83 -4.12 20.58 -1.97
CA ILE A 83 -4.10 19.14 -1.72
C ILE A 83 -3.84 18.96 -0.22
N TYR A 84 -4.66 18.15 0.42
CA TYR A 84 -4.59 17.85 1.84
C TYR A 84 -4.14 16.41 2.03
N VAL A 85 -3.23 16.21 2.98
CA VAL A 85 -2.71 14.89 3.34
C VAL A 85 -2.83 14.71 4.85
N ALA A 86 -3.49 13.64 5.27
CA ALA A 86 -3.56 13.23 6.67
C ALA A 86 -2.87 11.87 6.83
N GLY A 87 -2.00 11.77 7.83
CA GLY A 87 -1.29 10.54 8.18
C GLY A 87 -1.58 10.13 9.62
N ARG A 88 -2.02 8.89 9.82
CA ARG A 88 -2.13 8.27 11.14
C ARG A 88 -1.22 7.05 11.17
N LEU A 89 -0.17 7.13 11.97
CA LEU A 89 0.84 6.10 12.09
C LEU A 89 0.66 5.44 13.46
N TYR A 90 0.13 4.23 13.47
CA TYR A 90 -0.06 3.47 14.70
C TYR A 90 1.19 2.61 14.93
N THR A 91 1.56 2.44 16.20
CA THR A 91 2.62 1.51 16.61
C THR A 91 2.13 0.69 17.79
N SER A 92 2.40 -0.60 17.76
CA SER A 92 2.17 -1.50 18.90
C SER A 92 3.19 -1.33 20.03
N GLU A 93 4.36 -0.74 19.74
CA GLU A 93 5.47 -0.53 20.68
C GLU A 93 5.81 0.97 20.82
N PRO A 94 5.12 1.70 21.71
CA PRO A 94 5.36 3.13 21.91
C PRO A 94 6.73 3.46 22.51
N SER A 95 7.36 2.52 23.22
CA SER A 95 8.66 2.75 23.86
C SER A 95 9.79 2.98 22.86
N GLY A 96 9.63 2.51 21.61
CA GLY A 96 10.57 2.71 20.52
C GLY A 96 10.47 4.05 19.80
N ILE A 97 9.50 4.92 20.16
CA ILE A 97 9.34 6.23 19.52
C ILE A 97 10.52 7.13 19.92
N GLN A 98 11.28 7.58 18.92
CA GLN A 98 12.40 8.48 19.09
C GLN A 98 12.10 9.81 18.41
N ALA A 99 12.44 10.92 19.08
CA ALA A 99 12.41 12.25 18.50
C ALA A 99 13.84 12.70 18.20
N ASN A 100 14.07 13.26 17.01
CA ASN A 100 15.36 13.90 16.72
C ASN A 100 15.50 15.14 17.60
N SER A 101 16.65 15.28 18.26
CA SER A 101 17.00 16.56 18.90
C SER A 101 17.36 17.55 17.79
N LEU A 102 16.66 18.69 17.74
CA LEU A 102 16.96 19.78 16.81
C LEU A 102 18.12 20.67 17.29
N THR A 103 18.91 20.21 18.27
CA THR A 103 20.15 20.89 18.67
C THR A 103 21.07 20.94 17.47
N ARG A 104 21.17 22.11 16.84
CA ARG A 104 22.28 22.45 15.97
C ARG A 104 23.49 22.68 16.85
N ASP A 105 24.61 22.06 16.50
CA ASP A 105 25.91 22.46 17.03
C ASP A 105 26.08 23.96 16.78
N SER A 106 26.03 24.73 17.86
CA SER A 106 26.32 26.16 17.84
C SER A 106 27.83 26.30 17.94
N ASP A 107 28.47 26.59 16.81
CA ASP A 107 29.88 27.00 16.73
C ASP A 107 30.15 28.29 17.54
#